data_AF-A0A4R7VRN2-F1
#
_entry.id   AF-A0A4R7VRN2-F1
#
_cell.length_a   1.000
_cell.length_b   1.000
_cell.length_c   1.000
_cell.angle_alpha   90.00
_cell.angle_beta   90.00
_cell.angle_gamma   90.00
#
_symmetry.space_group_name_H-M   'P 1'
#
loop_
_entity.id
_entity.type
_entity.pdbx_description
1 polymer ?
#
loop_
_entity_poly.entity_id
_entity_poly.type
_entity_poly.pdbx_seq_one_letter_code
_entity_poly.pdbx_strand_id
1 'polypeptide(L)'
;MTQPEDEFDDWHTDSRDVEEPEAVLDEEDAPSSVSFWEQKQRSLLTSAVDYNLSSISSLIKAKQIDLSPKYQRRNRWDVKRKSALIESFLMNVPVPPIFLNEDEYGKYSVIDGKQRLTAIHEFLLGRYALTGLDVFGELNHKTFDDLPSTLQTVLETRANIRALIILRQSDSDIKFEVFNRLNTGGMRLNPQEIRNSAWPGDLNNMILQESTTSEFHSALGIIDRNNSAIYQEMRDAEFVLRYLTFHDVWSTFSGGMGRRMDQYMESNHSMHKDEVDELREKFRSAVRKATAAFGEFAFRRWQPDKRSWRQQVLAAAFDAEIFSADAYEEDALRAHQAILIERLKALFEEAKFRKAVDAGTNTPSFFRERISTIHDMIGEVLKEK
;
A
#
# COMPACT_ATOMS: atom_id res chain seq x y z
N MET A 1 -1.17 86.53 -5.28
CA MET A 1 -0.38 85.78 -6.27
C MET A 1 0.96 85.51 -5.60
N THR A 2 1.09 84.28 -5.08
CA THR A 2 2.24 83.60 -4.44
C THR A 2 3.47 84.42 -4.05
N GLN A 3 3.64 84.62 -2.74
CA GLN A 3 4.85 85.11 -2.07
C GLN A 3 5.74 83.94 -1.60
N PRO A 4 7.07 84.11 -1.58
CA PRO A 4 8.03 83.22 -0.93
C PRO A 4 8.59 83.78 0.41
N GLU A 5 9.31 82.90 1.11
CA GLU A 5 10.34 83.12 2.15
C GLU A 5 9.95 83.72 3.51
N ASP A 6 10.27 82.99 4.58
CA ASP A 6 10.66 83.52 5.88
C ASP A 6 11.63 82.55 6.59
N GLU A 7 12.51 83.17 7.38
CA GLU A 7 13.84 82.78 7.82
C GLU A 7 13.94 81.83 9.03
N PHE A 8 15.17 81.33 9.19
CA PHE A 8 15.81 80.66 10.34
C PHE A 8 15.63 81.35 11.69
N ASP A 9 15.65 80.61 12.82
CA ASP A 9 16.84 80.50 13.70
C ASP A 9 16.64 79.56 14.94
N ASP A 10 17.75 78.93 15.34
CA ASP A 10 18.22 78.50 16.70
C ASP A 10 17.44 77.38 17.45
N TRP A 11 18.05 76.37 18.12
CA TRP A 11 19.16 76.41 19.09
C TRP A 11 20.02 75.13 19.14
N HIS A 12 21.32 75.34 19.35
CA HIS A 12 22.36 74.38 19.75
C HIS A 12 22.01 73.51 20.98
N THR A 13 22.55 72.28 21.05
CA THR A 13 23.48 71.88 22.14
C THR A 13 24.19 70.55 21.85
N ASP A 14 25.50 70.60 22.07
CA ASP A 14 26.53 69.54 22.10
C ASP A 14 26.26 68.52 23.21
N SER A 15 26.43 67.22 22.93
CA SER A 15 26.75 66.18 23.92
C SER A 15 27.24 64.91 23.22
N ARG A 16 28.52 64.62 23.40
CA ARG A 16 29.18 63.36 23.04
C ARG A 16 28.63 62.26 23.92
N ASP A 17 28.16 61.15 23.34
CA ASP A 17 27.98 59.89 24.05
C ASP A 17 28.30 58.71 23.13
N VAL A 18 29.48 58.13 23.39
CA VAL A 18 29.86 56.71 23.32
C VAL A 18 29.26 55.89 22.15
N GLU A 19 30.01 55.75 21.06
CA GLU A 19 29.84 54.63 20.13
C GLU A 19 30.18 53.32 20.87
N GLU A 20 29.15 52.56 21.24
CA GLU A 20 29.29 51.14 21.53
C GLU A 20 29.79 50.44 20.24
N PRO A 21 30.77 49.52 20.32
CA PRO A 21 31.19 48.80 19.13
C PRO A 21 30.03 47.95 18.62
N GLU A 22 29.49 48.30 17.46
CA GLU A 22 28.62 47.42 16.69
C GLU A 22 29.37 46.10 16.51
N ALA A 23 28.85 45.05 17.14
CA ALA A 23 29.28 43.69 16.88
C ALA A 23 29.03 43.43 15.38
N VAL A 24 30.10 43.44 14.59
CA VAL A 24 30.10 42.91 13.24
C VAL A 24 29.78 41.43 13.37
N LEU A 25 28.50 41.10 13.23
CA LEU A 25 28.07 39.74 12.95
C LEU A 25 28.48 39.51 11.50
N ASP A 26 29.60 38.79 11.30
CA ASP A 26 29.97 38.26 10.00
C ASP A 26 28.78 37.46 9.44
N GLU A 27 28.10 38.03 8.45
CA GLU A 27 27.09 37.36 7.61
C GLU A 27 27.72 36.40 6.57
N GLU A 28 28.92 35.86 6.84
CA GLU A 28 29.57 34.88 5.98
C GLU A 28 29.48 33.50 6.61
N ASP A 29 28.34 32.82 6.48
CA ASP A 29 28.27 31.34 6.39
C ASP A 29 26.84 30.76 6.16
N ALA A 30 25.94 31.50 5.51
CA ALA A 30 24.77 30.85 4.92
C ALA A 30 25.19 30.21 3.59
N PRO A 31 25.11 28.87 3.40
CA PRO A 31 25.46 28.27 2.12
C PRO A 31 24.60 28.90 1.02
N SER A 32 25.26 29.49 0.02
CA SER A 32 24.57 30.07 -1.13
C SER A 32 23.67 29.01 -1.78
N SER A 33 22.54 29.43 -2.34
CA SER A 33 21.63 28.53 -3.05
C SER A 33 22.34 27.71 -4.15
N VAL A 34 23.43 28.27 -4.70
CA VAL A 34 24.31 27.61 -5.67
C VAL A 34 25.14 26.49 -5.03
N SER A 35 25.79 26.73 -3.87
CA SER A 35 26.58 25.69 -3.20
C SER A 35 25.71 24.54 -2.70
N PHE A 36 24.51 24.86 -2.19
CA PHE A 36 23.50 23.86 -1.82
C PHE A 36 23.05 23.03 -3.04
N TRP A 37 22.81 23.68 -4.19
CA TRP A 37 22.45 22.99 -5.44
C TRP A 37 23.57 22.05 -5.92
N GLU A 38 24.83 22.51 -5.92
CA GLU A 38 25.98 21.69 -6.33
C GLU A 38 26.15 20.45 -5.43
N GLN A 39 25.99 20.63 -4.11
CA GLN A 39 26.06 19.53 -3.15
C GLN A 39 24.97 18.49 -3.41
N LYS A 40 23.72 18.94 -3.61
CA LYS A 40 22.57 18.05 -3.87
C LYS A 40 22.64 17.35 -5.23
N GLN A 41 23.26 17.96 -6.23
CA GLN A 41 23.44 17.32 -7.53
C GLN A 41 24.47 16.20 -7.48
N ARG A 42 25.56 16.37 -6.73
CA ARG A 42 26.62 15.34 -6.59
C ARG A 42 26.18 14.12 -5.77
N SER A 43 25.14 14.26 -4.97
CA SER A 43 24.60 13.19 -4.13
C SER A 43 23.64 12.23 -4.85
N LEU A 44 23.25 12.52 -6.09
CA LEU A 44 22.45 11.62 -6.93
C LEU A 44 23.26 11.16 -8.14
N LEU A 45 23.63 9.88 -8.16
CA LEU A 45 24.36 9.27 -9.28
C LEU A 45 23.42 8.31 -10.01
N THR A 46 23.28 8.51 -11.32
CA THR A 46 22.39 7.69 -12.15
C THR A 46 23.11 7.12 -13.35
N SER A 47 22.62 5.98 -13.84
CA SER A 47 23.05 5.34 -15.08
C SER A 47 21.83 5.00 -15.93
N ALA A 48 21.98 5.03 -17.25
CA ALA A 48 20.93 4.64 -18.20
C ALA A 48 21.41 3.46 -19.03
N VAL A 49 20.63 2.38 -19.05
CA VAL A 49 20.94 1.15 -19.80
C VAL A 49 19.70 0.72 -20.57
N ASP A 50 19.87 0.41 -21.86
CA ASP A 50 18.81 -0.17 -22.67
C ASP A 50 18.96 -1.70 -22.66
N TYR A 51 18.04 -2.39 -21.98
CA TYR A 51 18.03 -3.85 -21.91
C TYR A 51 17.09 -4.41 -22.96
N ASN A 52 17.54 -5.41 -23.72
CA ASN A 52 16.60 -6.23 -24.48
C ASN A 52 15.73 -7.08 -23.52
N LEU A 53 14.57 -7.53 -24.00
CA LEU A 53 13.60 -8.21 -23.13
C LEU A 53 14.13 -9.53 -22.57
N SER A 54 14.95 -10.25 -23.33
CA SER A 54 15.57 -11.51 -22.88
C SER A 54 16.56 -11.28 -21.72
N SER A 55 17.31 -10.17 -21.74
CA SER A 55 18.22 -9.78 -20.66
C SER A 55 17.43 -9.45 -19.40
N ILE A 56 16.36 -8.65 -19.50
CA ILE A 56 15.47 -8.37 -18.37
C ILE A 56 14.95 -9.67 -17.73
N SER A 57 14.43 -10.59 -18.55
CA SER A 57 13.91 -11.86 -18.06
C SER A 57 14.99 -12.69 -17.36
N SER A 58 16.22 -12.66 -17.89
CA SER A 58 17.38 -13.36 -17.32
C SER A 58 17.81 -12.76 -15.98
N LEU A 59 17.90 -11.43 -15.87
CA LEU A 59 18.23 -10.72 -14.63
C LEU A 59 17.18 -11.01 -13.53
N ILE A 60 15.90 -11.04 -13.89
CA ILE A 60 14.80 -11.39 -12.97
C ILE A 60 14.92 -12.86 -12.53
N LYS A 61 15.14 -13.79 -13.48
CA LYS A 61 15.30 -15.22 -13.19
C LYS A 61 16.49 -15.49 -12.27
N ALA A 62 17.58 -14.72 -12.45
CA ALA A 62 18.77 -14.78 -11.60
C ALA A 62 18.62 -14.08 -10.24
N LYS A 63 17.44 -13.48 -9.95
CA LYS A 63 17.18 -12.66 -8.76
C LYS A 63 18.13 -11.47 -8.62
N GLN A 64 18.67 -10.98 -9.73
CA GLN A 64 19.46 -9.75 -9.78
C GLN A 64 18.55 -8.52 -9.83
N ILE A 65 17.35 -8.64 -10.42
CA ILE A 65 16.29 -7.66 -10.26
C ILE A 65 15.23 -8.25 -9.33
N ASP A 66 15.07 -7.66 -8.15
CA ASP A 66 14.00 -8.01 -7.23
C ASP A 66 12.68 -7.33 -7.64
N LEU A 67 11.77 -8.10 -8.22
CA LEU A 67 10.41 -7.66 -8.55
C LEU A 67 9.47 -7.63 -7.34
N SER A 68 9.87 -8.20 -6.21
CA SER A 68 9.05 -8.36 -5.02
C SER A 68 9.72 -7.82 -3.75
N PRO A 69 10.18 -6.54 -3.73
CA PRO A 69 10.45 -5.91 -2.44
C PRO A 69 9.18 -6.03 -1.60
N LYS A 70 9.30 -6.55 -0.37
CA LYS A 70 8.15 -6.91 0.48
C LYS A 70 7.12 -5.77 0.61
N TYR A 71 7.60 -4.54 0.52
CA TYR A 71 6.84 -3.30 0.67
C TYR A 71 6.13 -2.81 -0.61
N GLN A 72 6.39 -3.40 -1.78
CA GLN A 72 5.86 -2.89 -3.05
C GLN A 72 4.52 -3.52 -3.44
N ARG A 73 3.67 -2.73 -4.12
CA ARG A 73 2.35 -3.15 -4.65
C ARG A 73 2.35 -4.52 -5.33
N ARG A 74 1.25 -5.27 -5.15
CA ARG A 74 1.02 -6.56 -5.82
C ARG A 74 0.79 -6.37 -7.33
N ASN A 75 0.84 -7.46 -8.11
CA ASN A 75 0.58 -7.41 -9.56
C ASN A 75 -0.90 -7.02 -9.79
N ARG A 76 -1.14 -5.98 -10.60
CA ARG A 76 -2.48 -5.43 -10.87
C ARG A 76 -2.85 -5.48 -12.36
N TRP A 77 -1.91 -5.78 -13.24
CA TRP A 77 -2.21 -5.87 -14.67
C TRP A 77 -2.92 -7.19 -14.97
N ASP A 78 -4.10 -7.08 -15.56
CA ASP A 78 -4.77 -8.20 -16.20
C ASP A 78 -4.03 -8.64 -17.47
N VAL A 79 -4.39 -9.81 -18.01
CA VAL A 79 -3.74 -10.35 -19.22
C VAL A 79 -3.91 -9.41 -20.41
N LYS A 80 -5.04 -8.71 -20.52
CA LYS A 80 -5.28 -7.74 -21.60
C LYS A 80 -4.27 -6.59 -21.57
N ARG A 81 -4.04 -5.98 -20.41
CA ARG A 81 -3.06 -4.89 -20.26
C ARG A 81 -1.63 -5.36 -20.43
N LYS A 82 -1.30 -6.57 -19.98
CA LYS A 82 -0.01 -7.21 -20.27
C LYS A 82 0.18 -7.40 -21.78
N SER A 83 -0.84 -7.88 -22.48
CA SER A 83 -0.82 -8.11 -23.93
C SER A 83 -0.61 -6.81 -24.71
N ALA A 84 -1.27 -5.72 -24.33
CA ALA A 84 -1.08 -4.41 -24.95
C ALA A 84 0.36 -3.88 -24.84
N LEU A 85 1.08 -4.22 -23.75
CA LEU A 85 2.50 -3.90 -23.64
C LEU A 85 3.35 -4.71 -24.64
N ILE A 86 3.06 -6.01 -24.79
CA ILE A 86 3.76 -6.85 -25.78
C ILE A 86 3.49 -6.33 -27.20
N GLU A 87 2.24 -5.96 -27.50
CA GLU A 87 1.87 -5.32 -28.77
C GLU A 87 2.67 -4.04 -29.03
N SER A 88 2.85 -3.21 -28.00
CA SER A 88 3.66 -1.99 -28.09
C SER A 88 5.09 -2.29 -28.52
N PHE A 89 5.72 -3.34 -28.00
CA PHE A 89 7.06 -3.75 -28.42
C PHE A 89 7.10 -4.25 -29.87
N LEU A 90 6.10 -5.04 -30.30
CA LEU A 90 5.99 -5.50 -31.68
C LEU A 90 5.80 -4.35 -32.67
N MET A 91 5.06 -3.31 -32.27
CA MET A 91 4.85 -2.08 -33.04
C MET A 91 6.00 -1.09 -32.96
N ASN A 92 7.03 -1.35 -32.14
CA ASN A 92 8.11 -0.41 -31.85
C ASN A 92 7.60 0.94 -31.28
N VAL A 93 6.50 0.90 -30.52
CA VAL A 93 5.96 2.06 -29.79
C VAL A 93 6.87 2.34 -28.59
N PRO A 94 7.24 3.62 -28.33
CA PRO A 94 8.06 3.98 -27.18
C PRO A 94 7.40 3.56 -25.85
N VAL A 95 8.06 2.68 -25.11
CA VAL A 95 7.63 2.25 -23.77
C VAL A 95 8.33 3.12 -22.71
N PRO A 96 7.60 3.65 -21.71
CA PRO A 96 8.21 4.43 -20.64
C PRO A 96 9.34 3.68 -19.93
N PRO A 97 10.42 4.37 -19.53
CA PRO A 97 11.54 3.75 -18.85
C PRO A 97 11.12 3.11 -17.53
N ILE A 98 11.88 2.13 -17.08
CA ILE A 98 11.82 1.59 -15.72
C ILE A 98 12.84 2.29 -14.83
N PHE A 99 12.56 2.32 -13.53
CA PHE A 99 13.46 2.91 -12.55
C PHE A 99 13.91 1.83 -11.58
N LEU A 100 15.21 1.70 -11.41
CA LEU A 100 15.84 0.71 -10.55
C LEU A 100 16.72 1.42 -9.51
N ASN A 101 16.78 0.89 -8.30
CA ASN A 101 17.80 1.23 -7.31
C ASN A 101 18.83 0.13 -7.29
N GLU A 102 20.12 0.46 -7.37
CA GLU A 102 21.20 -0.50 -7.14
C GLU A 102 21.44 -0.63 -5.62
N ASP A 103 21.06 -1.78 -5.07
CA ASP A 103 21.21 -2.08 -3.64
C ASP A 103 22.64 -2.56 -3.35
N GLU A 104 23.15 -3.46 -4.20
CA GLU A 104 24.52 -3.95 -4.21
C GLU A 104 25.01 -4.01 -5.66
N TYR A 105 26.31 -4.15 -5.89
CA TYR A 105 26.83 -4.30 -7.24
C TYR A 105 26.13 -5.43 -8.01
N GLY A 106 25.41 -5.08 -9.08
CA GLY A 106 24.66 -6.03 -9.91
C GLY A 106 23.38 -6.58 -9.27
N LYS A 107 22.91 -6.00 -8.15
CA LYS A 107 21.60 -6.29 -7.55
C LYS A 107 20.75 -5.02 -7.50
N TYR A 108 19.53 -5.15 -7.97
CA TYR A 108 18.63 -4.04 -8.20
C TYR A 108 17.25 -4.30 -7.57
N SER A 109 16.71 -3.28 -6.90
CA SER A 109 15.31 -3.22 -6.50
C SER A 109 14.52 -2.30 -7.43
N VAL A 110 13.28 -2.69 -7.75
CA VAL A 110 12.44 -1.92 -8.68
C VAL A 110 11.78 -0.74 -7.97
N ILE A 111 12.03 0.48 -8.44
CA ILE A 111 11.34 1.70 -7.98
C ILE A 111 10.03 1.88 -8.75
N ASP A 112 10.10 1.90 -10.08
CA ASP A 112 8.94 1.93 -10.99
C ASP A 112 9.13 0.96 -12.16
N GLY A 113 8.02 0.45 -12.69
CA GLY A 113 8.03 -0.46 -13.83
C GLY A 113 7.81 -1.93 -13.48
N LYS A 114 7.55 -2.27 -12.22
CA LYS A 114 7.27 -3.65 -11.76
C LYS A 114 6.28 -4.39 -12.64
N GLN A 115 5.16 -3.74 -13.01
CA GLN A 115 4.11 -4.35 -13.83
C GLN A 115 4.60 -4.64 -15.25
N ARG A 116 5.40 -3.72 -15.83
CA ARG A 116 6.02 -3.89 -17.16
C ARG A 116 7.03 -5.04 -17.14
N LEU A 117 7.93 -5.04 -16.17
CA LEU A 117 8.93 -6.10 -15.97
C LEU A 117 8.28 -7.47 -15.77
N THR A 118 7.23 -7.54 -14.94
CA THR A 118 6.49 -8.77 -14.70
C THR A 118 5.81 -9.26 -15.97
N ALA A 119 5.14 -8.38 -16.72
CA ALA A 119 4.48 -8.72 -17.97
C ALA A 119 5.46 -9.27 -19.03
N ILE A 120 6.64 -8.65 -19.15
CA ILE A 120 7.72 -9.10 -20.05
C ILE A 120 8.22 -10.48 -19.63
N HIS A 121 8.58 -10.62 -18.36
CA HIS A 121 9.15 -11.86 -17.84
C HIS A 121 8.17 -13.04 -17.92
N GLU A 122 6.91 -12.84 -17.53
CA GLU A 122 5.89 -13.88 -17.59
C GLU A 122 5.57 -14.30 -19.03
N PHE A 123 5.57 -13.35 -19.98
CA PHE A 123 5.32 -13.68 -21.39
C PHE A 123 6.43 -14.53 -21.98
N LEU A 124 7.69 -14.11 -21.80
CA LEU A 124 8.87 -14.84 -22.30
C LEU A 124 9.03 -16.23 -21.68
N LEU A 125 8.36 -16.50 -20.55
CA LEU A 125 8.29 -17.84 -19.95
C LEU A 125 7.04 -18.63 -20.36
N GLY A 126 6.25 -18.13 -21.31
CA GLY A 126 5.02 -18.78 -21.78
C GLY A 126 3.89 -18.83 -20.76
N ARG A 127 3.90 -17.98 -19.72
CA ARG A 127 2.94 -18.07 -18.59
C ARG A 127 1.54 -17.51 -18.90
N TYR A 128 1.39 -16.77 -19.98
CA TYR A 128 0.09 -16.31 -20.46
C TYR A 128 0.07 -16.20 -21.98
N ALA A 129 -1.11 -16.34 -22.56
CA ALA A 129 -1.36 -16.11 -23.96
C ALA A 129 -1.84 -14.67 -24.20
N LEU A 130 -1.46 -14.08 -25.33
CA LEU A 130 -1.88 -12.73 -25.69
C LEU A 130 -3.41 -12.65 -25.87
N THR A 131 -4.02 -11.55 -25.47
CA THR A 131 -5.47 -11.35 -25.61
C THR A 131 -5.80 -9.88 -25.80
N GLY A 132 -6.85 -9.61 -26.59
CA GLY A 132 -7.33 -8.25 -26.83
C GLY A 132 -6.35 -7.37 -27.58
N LEU A 133 -5.54 -7.97 -28.47
CA LEU A 133 -4.70 -7.27 -29.44
C LEU A 133 -5.57 -6.73 -30.59
N ASP A 134 -5.37 -5.46 -30.94
CA ASP A 134 -6.14 -4.77 -31.99
C ASP A 134 -5.38 -4.77 -33.33
N VAL A 135 -4.05 -4.61 -33.31
CA VAL A 135 -3.19 -4.53 -34.50
C VAL A 135 -2.70 -5.91 -34.92
N PHE A 136 -2.29 -6.73 -33.94
CA PHE A 136 -1.81 -8.10 -34.18
C PHE A 136 -2.86 -9.12 -33.74
N GLY A 137 -4.07 -9.01 -34.30
CA GLY A 137 -5.22 -9.81 -33.91
C GLY A 137 -4.99 -11.33 -34.05
N GLU A 138 -4.17 -11.74 -35.02
CA GLU A 138 -3.77 -13.12 -35.28
C GLU A 138 -2.84 -13.72 -34.21
N LEU A 139 -2.26 -12.87 -33.35
CA LEU A 139 -1.44 -13.30 -32.23
C LEU A 139 -2.25 -13.53 -30.94
N ASN A 140 -3.54 -13.19 -30.93
CA ASN A 140 -4.41 -13.54 -29.81
C ASN A 140 -4.41 -15.06 -29.58
N HIS A 141 -4.46 -15.45 -28.31
CA HIS A 141 -4.39 -16.82 -27.81
C HIS A 141 -3.05 -17.55 -28.02
N LYS A 142 -2.00 -16.84 -28.43
CA LYS A 142 -0.63 -17.38 -28.52
C LYS A 142 0.19 -17.04 -27.29
N THR A 143 0.91 -18.04 -26.76
CA THR A 143 2.03 -17.81 -25.83
C THR A 143 3.29 -17.43 -26.61
N PHE A 144 4.39 -17.11 -25.92
CA PHE A 144 5.65 -16.77 -26.58
C PHE A 144 6.15 -17.89 -27.51
N ASP A 145 6.05 -19.16 -27.06
CA ASP A 145 6.51 -20.32 -27.83
C ASP A 145 5.65 -20.57 -29.09
N ASP A 146 4.41 -20.07 -29.11
CA ASP A 146 3.47 -20.19 -30.23
C ASP A 146 3.66 -19.12 -31.32
N LEU A 147 4.52 -18.12 -31.06
CA LEU A 147 4.81 -17.05 -32.00
C LEU A 147 5.69 -17.55 -33.15
N PRO A 148 5.58 -16.98 -34.36
CA PRO A 148 6.56 -17.18 -35.41
C PRO A 148 7.98 -16.88 -34.90
N SER A 149 8.96 -17.72 -35.27
CA SER A 149 10.36 -17.58 -34.81
C SER A 149 10.94 -16.19 -35.06
N THR A 150 10.57 -15.54 -36.16
CA THR A 150 10.96 -14.15 -36.45
C THR A 150 10.48 -13.17 -35.37
N LEU A 151 9.25 -13.31 -34.88
CA LEU A 151 8.70 -12.43 -33.86
C LEU A 151 9.31 -12.72 -32.47
N GLN A 152 9.60 -13.98 -32.18
CA GLN A 152 10.36 -14.36 -30.98
C GLN A 152 11.72 -13.63 -30.97
N THR A 153 12.49 -13.76 -32.06
CA THR A 153 13.78 -13.07 -32.22
C THR A 153 13.65 -11.55 -32.08
N VAL A 154 12.61 -10.93 -32.67
CA VAL A 154 12.37 -9.49 -32.54
C VAL A 154 12.18 -9.10 -31.08
N LEU A 155 11.36 -9.83 -30.32
CA LEU A 155 11.12 -9.56 -28.91
C LEU A 155 12.37 -9.81 -28.04
N GLU A 156 13.14 -10.85 -28.33
CA GLU A 156 14.31 -11.22 -27.52
C GLU A 156 15.51 -10.29 -27.72
N THR A 157 15.71 -9.81 -28.96
CA THR A 157 16.96 -9.15 -29.36
C THR A 157 16.80 -7.68 -29.71
N ARG A 158 15.68 -7.29 -30.33
CA ARG A 158 15.47 -5.93 -30.86
C ARG A 158 14.63 -5.08 -29.92
N ALA A 159 13.54 -5.64 -29.39
CA ALA A 159 12.72 -4.96 -28.42
C ALA A 159 13.53 -4.70 -27.15
N ASN A 160 13.52 -3.46 -26.69
CA ASN A 160 14.28 -3.03 -25.54
C ASN A 160 13.44 -2.12 -24.64
N ILE A 161 13.83 -2.07 -23.37
CA ILE A 161 13.27 -1.16 -22.38
C ILE A 161 14.42 -0.43 -21.69
N ARG A 162 14.29 0.89 -21.61
CA ARG A 162 15.27 1.74 -20.93
C ARG A 162 15.13 1.60 -19.43
N ALA A 163 16.23 1.31 -18.75
CA ALA A 163 16.36 1.34 -17.30
C ALA A 163 17.16 2.57 -16.85
N LEU A 164 16.56 3.38 -15.99
CA LEU A 164 17.23 4.44 -15.25
C LEU A 164 17.58 3.90 -13.86
N ILE A 165 18.87 3.75 -13.60
CA ILE A 165 19.40 3.09 -12.41
C ILE A 165 19.96 4.17 -11.49
N ILE A 166 19.44 4.26 -10.26
CA ILE A 166 20.05 5.03 -9.18
C ILE A 166 21.16 4.18 -8.59
N LEU A 167 22.40 4.65 -8.72
CA LEU A 167 23.57 3.89 -8.33
C LEU A 167 23.70 3.84 -6.81
N ARG A 168 24.31 2.75 -6.31
CA ARG A 168 24.44 2.50 -4.87
C ARG A 168 25.16 3.63 -4.12
N GLN A 169 26.04 4.37 -4.79
CA GLN A 169 26.83 5.48 -4.27
C GLN A 169 26.01 6.76 -4.02
N SER A 170 24.75 6.80 -4.45
CA SER A 170 23.86 7.93 -4.16
C SER A 170 23.50 8.00 -2.68
N ASP A 171 23.27 9.20 -2.19
CA ASP A 171 22.83 9.49 -0.83
C ASP A 171 21.48 8.81 -0.50
N SER A 172 21.35 8.27 0.72
CA SER A 172 20.18 7.49 1.14
C SER A 172 18.89 8.32 1.20
N ASP A 173 18.96 9.56 1.67
CA ASP A 173 17.80 10.43 1.83
C ASP A 173 17.27 10.84 0.45
N ILE A 174 18.18 11.04 -0.50
CA ILE A 174 17.83 11.36 -1.87
C ILE A 174 17.23 10.15 -2.61
N LYS A 175 17.75 8.94 -2.39
CA LYS A 175 17.13 7.72 -2.94
C LYS A 175 15.66 7.61 -2.50
N PHE A 176 15.38 7.89 -1.23
CA PHE A 176 14.03 7.90 -0.68
C PHE A 176 13.15 9.00 -1.31
N GLU A 177 13.68 10.21 -1.45
CA GLU A 177 12.94 11.32 -2.09
C GLU A 177 12.63 11.04 -3.58
N VAL A 178 13.58 10.47 -4.32
CA VAL A 178 13.35 10.05 -5.72
C VAL A 178 12.28 8.96 -5.79
N PHE A 179 12.32 7.98 -4.89
CA PHE A 179 11.27 6.97 -4.77
C PHE A 179 9.90 7.61 -4.55
N ASN A 180 9.77 8.57 -3.63
CA ASN A 180 8.52 9.27 -3.38
C ASN A 180 8.02 10.08 -4.59
N ARG A 181 8.92 10.79 -5.29
CA ARG A 181 8.57 11.60 -6.48
C ARG A 181 8.13 10.76 -7.67
N LEU A 182 8.78 9.62 -7.91
CA LEU A 182 8.39 8.74 -9.01
C LEU A 182 7.03 8.07 -8.76
N ASN A 183 6.73 7.74 -7.49
CA ASN A 183 5.47 7.11 -7.12
C ASN A 183 4.28 8.08 -7.03
N THR A 184 4.50 9.40 -7.02
CA THR A 184 3.42 10.40 -6.97
C THR A 184 2.82 10.75 -8.34
N GLY A 185 3.51 10.47 -9.45
CA GLY A 185 3.04 10.75 -10.82
C GLY A 185 2.32 9.60 -11.56
N GLY A 186 2.35 8.37 -11.02
CA GLY A 186 1.74 7.18 -11.62
C GLY A 186 0.35 6.81 -11.06
N MET A 187 -0.08 5.56 -11.25
CA MET A 187 -1.25 5.00 -10.53
C MET A 187 -0.95 5.08 -9.03
N ARG A 188 -1.59 6.02 -8.32
CA ARG A 188 -1.29 6.36 -6.93
C ARG A 188 -1.31 5.10 -6.06
N LEU A 189 -0.28 4.96 -5.22
CA LEU A 189 -0.27 3.96 -4.15
C LEU A 189 -1.49 4.19 -3.26
N ASN A 190 -2.16 3.11 -2.88
CA ASN A 190 -3.21 3.20 -1.88
C ASN A 190 -2.59 3.41 -0.48
N PRO A 191 -3.38 3.80 0.54
CA PRO A 191 -2.85 4.06 1.87
C PRO A 191 -2.05 2.89 2.47
N GLN A 192 -2.48 1.64 2.26
CA GLN A 192 -1.76 0.49 2.80
C GLN A 192 -0.42 0.26 2.09
N GLU A 193 -0.36 0.49 0.78
CA GLU A 193 0.90 0.42 0.01
C GLU A 193 1.90 1.50 0.44
N ILE A 194 1.41 2.69 0.79
CA ILE A 194 2.23 3.77 1.37
C ILE A 194 2.78 3.31 2.72
N ARG A 195 1.95 2.77 3.62
CA ARG A 195 2.40 2.27 4.93
C ARG A 195 3.48 1.21 4.81
N ASN A 196 3.29 0.26 3.91
CA ASN A 196 4.24 -0.83 3.71
C ASN A 196 5.60 -0.31 3.26
N SER A 197 5.62 0.76 2.44
CA SER A 197 6.84 1.40 1.94
C SER A 197 7.49 2.34 2.95
N ALA A 198 6.69 3.06 3.74
CA ALA A 198 7.16 4.02 4.72
C ALA A 198 7.78 3.35 5.96
N TRP A 199 7.23 2.21 6.38
CA TRP A 199 7.65 1.52 7.61
C TRP A 199 7.96 0.03 7.37
N PRO A 200 9.08 -0.30 6.69
CA PRO A 200 9.55 -1.68 6.60
C PRO A 200 10.04 -2.18 7.97
N GLY A 201 9.89 -3.47 8.24
CA GLY A 201 10.30 -4.07 9.52
C GLY A 201 9.63 -5.41 9.77
N ASP A 202 9.92 -6.03 10.92
CA ASP A 202 9.38 -7.35 11.27
C ASP A 202 7.86 -7.34 11.47
N LEU A 203 7.31 -6.25 12.02
CA LEU A 203 5.86 -6.04 12.11
C LEU A 203 5.21 -6.02 10.73
N ASN A 204 5.72 -5.21 9.80
CA ASN A 204 5.18 -5.12 8.44
C ASN A 204 5.32 -6.45 7.69
N ASN A 205 6.46 -7.14 7.87
CA ASN A 205 6.66 -8.48 7.32
C ASN A 205 5.61 -9.47 7.83
N MET A 206 5.30 -9.43 9.13
CA MET A 206 4.29 -10.28 9.75
C MET A 206 2.89 -9.96 9.21
N ILE A 207 2.52 -8.67 9.13
CA ILE A 207 1.23 -8.22 8.54
C ILE A 207 1.06 -8.81 7.13
N LEU A 208 2.09 -8.71 6.29
CA LEU A 208 2.07 -9.25 4.93
C LEU A 208 1.98 -10.78 4.91
N GLN A 209 2.66 -11.48 5.81
CA GLN A 209 2.60 -12.94 5.91
C GLN A 209 1.21 -13.42 6.33
N GLU A 210 0.68 -12.88 7.43
CA GLU A 210 -0.63 -13.27 7.99
C GLU A 210 -1.77 -12.92 7.05
N SER A 211 -1.65 -11.82 6.29
CA SER A 211 -2.63 -11.45 5.27
C SER A 211 -2.80 -12.52 4.19
N THR A 212 -1.79 -13.38 3.97
CA THR A 212 -1.77 -14.39 2.90
C THR A 212 -1.98 -15.82 3.34
N THR A 213 -2.31 -16.03 4.62
CA THR A 213 -2.62 -17.36 5.16
C THR A 213 -3.87 -17.94 4.48
N SER A 214 -3.89 -19.26 4.28
CA SER A 214 -5.01 -19.95 3.60
C SER A 214 -6.32 -19.76 4.35
N GLU A 215 -6.28 -19.84 5.68
CA GLU A 215 -7.42 -19.63 6.56
C GLU A 215 -8.02 -18.23 6.39
N PHE A 216 -7.19 -17.18 6.49
CA PHE A 216 -7.68 -15.82 6.37
C PHE A 216 -8.15 -15.49 4.95
N HIS A 217 -7.44 -15.96 3.92
CA HIS A 217 -7.89 -15.83 2.53
C HIS A 217 -9.25 -16.50 2.29
N SER A 218 -9.47 -17.68 2.87
CA SER A 218 -10.75 -18.38 2.78
C SER A 218 -11.86 -17.55 3.43
N ALA A 219 -11.62 -17.01 4.63
CA ALA A 219 -12.57 -16.13 5.33
C ALA A 219 -12.87 -14.84 4.53
N LEU A 220 -11.87 -14.32 3.79
CA LEU A 220 -12.04 -13.16 2.91
C LEU A 220 -12.66 -13.49 1.54
N GLY A 221 -12.90 -14.77 1.23
CA GLY A 221 -13.39 -15.22 -0.08
C GLY A 221 -12.38 -15.06 -1.22
N ILE A 222 -11.08 -15.07 -0.92
CA ILE A 222 -10.00 -14.95 -1.90
C ILE A 222 -9.65 -16.33 -2.46
N ILE A 223 -10.31 -16.70 -3.57
CA ILE A 223 -10.04 -17.96 -4.28
C ILE A 223 -8.87 -17.79 -5.26
N ASP A 224 -8.94 -16.77 -6.13
CA ASP A 224 -7.88 -16.42 -7.06
C ASP A 224 -7.29 -15.05 -6.72
N ARG A 225 -6.01 -15.04 -6.37
CA ARG A 225 -5.23 -13.83 -6.05
C ARG A 225 -5.14 -12.88 -7.24
N ASN A 226 -5.12 -13.41 -8.46
CA ASN A 226 -5.01 -12.61 -9.69
C ASN A 226 -6.33 -11.91 -10.07
N ASN A 227 -7.45 -12.31 -9.46
CA ASN A 227 -8.76 -11.73 -9.73
C ASN A 227 -9.46 -11.21 -8.45
N SER A 228 -8.68 -10.97 -7.39
CA SER A 228 -9.20 -10.46 -6.12
C SER A 228 -8.72 -9.05 -5.86
N ALA A 229 -9.63 -8.08 -5.92
CA ALA A 229 -9.34 -6.70 -5.55
C ALA A 229 -8.90 -6.58 -4.07
N ILE A 230 -9.42 -7.44 -3.17
CA ILE A 230 -8.98 -7.47 -1.76
C ILE A 230 -7.48 -7.78 -1.68
N TYR A 231 -7.01 -8.74 -2.46
CA TYR A 231 -5.59 -9.08 -2.54
C TYR A 231 -4.80 -8.02 -3.33
N GLN A 232 -5.22 -7.65 -4.53
CA GLN A 232 -4.46 -6.75 -5.41
C GLN A 232 -4.29 -5.33 -4.84
N GLU A 233 -5.26 -4.86 -4.06
CA GLU A 233 -5.22 -3.57 -3.36
C GLU A 233 -4.72 -3.69 -1.91
N MET A 234 -4.22 -4.85 -1.49
CA MET A 234 -3.68 -5.06 -0.13
C MET A 234 -4.68 -4.76 1.00
N ARG A 235 -5.98 -4.92 0.75
CA ARG A 235 -7.03 -4.76 1.77
C ARG A 235 -7.00 -5.89 2.80
N ASP A 236 -6.53 -7.07 2.41
CA ASP A 236 -6.19 -8.16 3.34
C ASP A 236 -5.12 -7.73 4.36
N ALA A 237 -4.02 -7.10 3.90
CA ALA A 237 -3.00 -6.56 4.80
C ALA A 237 -3.55 -5.39 5.65
N GLU A 238 -4.42 -4.56 5.07
CA GLU A 238 -5.12 -3.52 5.81
C GLU A 238 -5.99 -4.10 6.94
N PHE A 239 -6.66 -5.23 6.73
CA PHE A 239 -7.47 -5.89 7.76
C PHE A 239 -6.64 -6.42 8.92
N VAL A 240 -5.47 -7.00 8.64
CA VAL A 240 -4.52 -7.41 9.70
C VAL A 240 -4.11 -6.17 10.51
N LEU A 241 -3.65 -5.12 9.84
CA LEU A 241 -3.21 -3.89 10.51
C LEU A 241 -4.36 -3.21 11.29
N ARG A 242 -5.59 -3.23 10.77
CA ARG A 242 -6.78 -2.73 11.49
C ARG A 242 -6.98 -3.49 12.79
N TYR A 243 -6.95 -4.82 12.77
CA TYR A 243 -7.07 -5.60 14.00
C TYR A 243 -5.97 -5.22 15.00
N LEU A 244 -4.70 -5.22 14.57
CA LEU A 244 -3.56 -4.87 15.42
C LEU A 244 -3.65 -3.46 16.01
N THR A 245 -4.18 -2.50 15.25
CA THR A 245 -4.31 -1.10 15.69
C THR A 245 -5.40 -0.92 16.75
N PHE A 246 -6.49 -1.71 16.67
CA PHE A 246 -7.71 -1.44 17.44
C PHE A 246 -8.09 -2.53 18.45
N HIS A 247 -7.44 -3.70 18.48
CA HIS A 247 -7.89 -4.81 19.34
C HIS A 247 -8.02 -4.43 20.82
N ASP A 248 -7.10 -3.63 21.35
CA ASP A 248 -7.14 -3.18 22.76
C ASP A 248 -7.88 -1.85 22.98
N VAL A 249 -8.22 -1.11 21.90
CA VAL A 249 -8.68 0.28 22.00
C VAL A 249 -9.94 0.59 21.19
N TRP A 250 -10.60 -0.43 20.62
CA TRP A 250 -11.76 -0.22 19.75
C TRP A 250 -12.89 0.54 20.46
N SER A 251 -13.11 0.26 21.75
CA SER A 251 -14.19 0.86 22.56
C SER A 251 -13.96 2.34 22.87
N THR A 252 -12.69 2.79 22.89
CA THR A 252 -12.31 4.18 23.15
C THR A 252 -11.88 4.92 21.88
N PHE A 253 -11.90 4.24 20.73
CA PHE A 253 -11.43 4.79 19.46
C PHE A 253 -12.09 6.13 19.11
N SER A 254 -11.24 7.08 18.75
CA SER A 254 -11.60 8.42 18.27
C SER A 254 -10.62 8.89 17.20
N GLY A 255 -11.06 9.85 16.39
CA GLY A 255 -10.27 10.43 15.30
C GLY A 255 -10.37 9.65 13.99
N GLY A 256 -9.36 9.82 13.12
CA GLY A 256 -9.31 9.17 11.82
C GLY A 256 -8.63 7.81 11.88
N MET A 257 -9.29 6.78 11.34
CA MET A 257 -8.79 5.40 11.33
C MET A 257 -7.44 5.29 10.61
N GLY A 258 -7.33 5.91 9.42
CA GLY A 258 -6.08 5.91 8.65
C GLY A 258 -4.90 6.49 9.43
N ARG A 259 -5.10 7.64 10.10
CA ARG A 259 -4.07 8.29 10.93
C ARG A 259 -3.64 7.40 12.10
N ARG A 260 -4.58 6.70 12.75
CA ARG A 260 -4.26 5.77 13.84
C ARG A 260 -3.41 4.60 13.35
N MET A 261 -3.73 4.05 12.18
CA MET A 261 -2.95 2.97 11.57
C MET A 261 -1.56 3.44 11.14
N ASP A 262 -1.43 4.67 10.63
CA ASP A 262 -0.14 5.27 10.31
C ASP A 262 0.73 5.40 11.58
N GLN A 263 0.15 5.96 12.66
CA GLN A 263 0.82 6.08 13.96
C GLN A 263 1.20 4.73 14.57
N TYR A 264 0.36 3.71 14.38
CA TYR A 264 0.65 2.37 14.86
C TYR A 264 1.87 1.78 14.14
N MET A 265 1.94 1.92 12.81
CA MET A 265 3.10 1.48 12.04
C MET A 265 4.37 2.25 12.45
N GLU A 266 4.27 3.58 12.57
CA GLU A 266 5.38 4.44 12.97
C GLU A 266 5.91 4.13 14.37
N SER A 267 5.03 3.86 15.34
CA SER A 267 5.46 3.61 16.72
C SER A 267 6.02 2.19 16.92
N ASN A 268 5.68 1.25 16.05
CA ASN A 268 5.97 -0.18 16.24
C ASN A 268 6.83 -0.80 15.12
N HIS A 269 7.36 -0.02 14.17
CA HIS A 269 8.14 -0.58 13.05
C HIS A 269 9.44 -1.27 13.51
N SER A 270 9.97 -0.89 14.67
CA SER A 270 11.18 -1.46 15.28
C SER A 270 10.89 -2.53 16.34
N MET A 271 9.67 -3.05 16.40
CA MET A 271 9.25 -4.06 17.37
C MET A 271 10.09 -5.35 17.24
N HIS A 272 10.48 -5.92 18.39
CA HIS A 272 11.25 -7.16 18.43
C HIS A 272 10.42 -8.36 17.98
N LYS A 273 11.10 -9.37 17.44
CA LYS A 273 10.46 -10.55 16.85
C LYS A 273 9.53 -11.29 17.82
N ASP A 274 9.89 -11.39 19.10
CA ASP A 274 9.07 -12.10 20.10
C ASP A 274 7.72 -11.37 20.33
N GLU A 275 7.75 -10.04 20.43
CA GLU A 275 6.52 -9.21 20.54
C GLU A 275 5.66 -9.30 19.26
N VAL A 276 6.30 -9.33 18.09
CA VAL A 276 5.61 -9.53 16.80
C VAL A 276 4.93 -10.90 16.74
N ASP A 277 5.55 -11.94 17.29
CA ASP A 277 5.00 -13.30 17.31
C ASP A 277 3.80 -13.41 18.29
N GLU A 278 3.78 -12.65 19.40
CA GLU A 278 2.59 -12.54 20.25
C GLU A 278 1.40 -11.89 19.52
N LEU A 279 1.65 -10.79 18.80
CA LEU A 279 0.63 -10.12 17.99
C LEU A 279 0.08 -11.03 16.88
N ARG A 280 0.96 -11.85 16.27
CA ARG A 280 0.55 -12.85 15.27
C ARG A 280 -0.47 -13.82 15.86
N GLU A 281 -0.19 -14.38 17.04
CA GLU A 281 -1.08 -15.36 17.65
C GLU A 281 -2.40 -14.74 18.11
N LYS A 282 -2.41 -13.48 18.57
CA LYS A 282 -3.65 -12.73 18.81
C LYS A 282 -4.51 -12.62 17.56
N PHE A 283 -3.93 -12.18 16.44
CA PHE A 283 -4.66 -12.07 15.18
C PHE A 283 -5.21 -13.42 14.70
N ARG A 284 -4.41 -14.47 14.72
CA ARG A 284 -4.85 -15.82 14.32
C ARG A 284 -5.99 -16.33 15.20
N SER A 285 -5.89 -16.12 16.51
CA SER A 285 -6.96 -16.44 17.46
C SER A 285 -8.25 -15.70 17.12
N ALA A 286 -8.19 -14.39 16.86
CA ALA A 286 -9.36 -13.59 16.50
C ALA A 286 -10.03 -14.07 15.20
N VAL A 287 -9.23 -14.45 14.19
CA VAL A 287 -9.76 -15.03 12.92
C VAL A 287 -10.46 -16.37 13.18
N ARG A 288 -9.85 -17.26 13.98
CA ARG A 288 -10.49 -18.54 14.36
C ARG A 288 -11.78 -18.34 15.11
N LYS A 289 -11.83 -17.39 16.06
CA LYS A 289 -13.05 -17.07 16.82
C LYS A 289 -14.15 -16.50 15.94
N ALA A 290 -13.83 -15.56 15.06
CA ALA A 290 -14.81 -14.99 14.13
C ALA A 290 -15.37 -16.06 13.17
N THR A 291 -14.51 -16.92 12.62
CA THR A 291 -14.94 -18.02 11.75
C THR A 291 -15.67 -19.13 12.51
N ALA A 292 -15.34 -19.38 13.78
CA ALA A 292 -16.10 -20.26 14.65
C ALA A 292 -17.51 -19.71 14.92
N ALA A 293 -17.66 -18.40 15.08
CA ALA A 293 -18.94 -17.74 15.34
C ALA A 293 -19.85 -17.67 14.09
N PHE A 294 -19.29 -17.39 12.91
CA PHE A 294 -20.07 -17.03 11.73
C PHE A 294 -19.85 -17.93 10.50
N GLY A 295 -18.93 -18.89 10.59
CA GLY A 295 -18.68 -19.89 9.54
C GLY A 295 -18.30 -19.27 8.20
N GLU A 296 -18.86 -19.81 7.12
CA GLU A 296 -18.66 -19.30 5.75
C GLU A 296 -19.28 -17.91 5.50
N PHE A 297 -20.10 -17.41 6.43
CA PHE A 297 -20.73 -16.09 6.36
C PHE A 297 -19.93 -15.01 7.08
N ALA A 298 -18.77 -15.36 7.66
CA ALA A 298 -17.90 -14.41 8.31
C ALA A 298 -17.56 -13.22 7.38
N PHE A 299 -17.62 -12.03 7.95
CA PHE A 299 -17.32 -10.72 7.35
C PHE A 299 -18.22 -10.34 6.18
N ARG A 300 -19.35 -11.03 6.03
CA ARG A 300 -20.31 -10.83 4.94
C ARG A 300 -21.50 -10.01 5.43
N ARG A 301 -22.10 -9.27 4.51
CA ARG A 301 -23.32 -8.50 4.80
C ARG A 301 -24.56 -9.30 4.41
N TRP A 302 -25.47 -9.54 5.35
CA TRP A 302 -26.80 -10.09 5.05
C TRP A 302 -27.65 -9.06 4.29
N GLN A 303 -28.48 -9.51 3.35
CA GLN A 303 -29.42 -8.68 2.61
C GLN A 303 -30.85 -9.14 2.89
N PRO A 304 -31.53 -8.55 3.89
CA PRO A 304 -32.93 -8.84 4.22
C PRO A 304 -33.84 -8.99 3.00
N ASP A 305 -33.83 -8.00 2.11
CA ASP A 305 -34.73 -7.92 0.96
C ASP A 305 -34.53 -9.07 -0.04
N LYS A 306 -33.31 -9.62 -0.12
CA LYS A 306 -32.94 -10.69 -1.06
C LYS A 306 -32.86 -12.06 -0.38
N ARG A 307 -32.95 -12.10 0.95
CA ARG A 307 -32.70 -13.29 1.78
C ARG A 307 -31.39 -14.00 1.40
N SER A 308 -30.34 -13.23 1.18
CA SER A 308 -29.03 -13.73 0.74
C SER A 308 -27.88 -12.96 1.36
N TRP A 309 -26.73 -13.62 1.53
CA TRP A 309 -25.47 -12.96 1.87
C TRP A 309 -24.83 -12.36 0.62
N ARG A 310 -24.25 -11.15 0.75
CA ARG A 310 -23.35 -10.64 -0.28
C ARG A 310 -22.14 -11.54 -0.37
N GLN A 311 -21.65 -11.83 -1.58
CA GLN A 311 -20.43 -12.65 -1.76
C GLN A 311 -19.15 -11.91 -1.36
N GLN A 312 -19.13 -10.58 -1.50
CA GLN A 312 -17.98 -9.75 -1.14
C GLN A 312 -17.96 -9.47 0.36
N VAL A 313 -16.77 -9.59 0.95
CA VAL A 313 -16.51 -9.12 2.32
C VAL A 313 -16.66 -7.61 2.42
N LEU A 314 -17.21 -7.17 3.54
CA LEU A 314 -17.37 -5.76 3.86
C LEU A 314 -16.49 -5.38 5.05
N ALA A 315 -15.69 -4.32 4.90
CA ALA A 315 -14.77 -3.88 5.96
C ALA A 315 -15.47 -3.57 7.30
N ALA A 316 -16.69 -3.02 7.27
CA ALA A 316 -17.47 -2.78 8.48
C ALA A 316 -17.96 -4.09 9.14
N ALA A 317 -18.31 -5.12 8.35
CA ALA A 317 -18.66 -6.43 8.89
C ALA A 317 -17.42 -7.13 9.47
N PHE A 318 -16.27 -7.01 8.79
CA PHE A 318 -14.98 -7.42 9.33
C PHE A 318 -14.73 -6.82 10.71
N ASP A 319 -14.78 -5.49 10.83
CA ASP A 319 -14.59 -4.82 12.12
C ASP A 319 -15.59 -5.35 13.18
N ALA A 320 -16.88 -5.37 12.84
CA ALA A 320 -17.92 -5.76 13.78
C ALA A 320 -17.75 -7.20 14.30
N GLU A 321 -17.35 -8.13 13.45
CA GLU A 321 -17.28 -9.55 13.83
C GLU A 321 -15.95 -9.91 14.48
N ILE A 322 -14.81 -9.41 13.95
CA ILE A 322 -13.49 -9.82 14.44
C ILE A 322 -13.25 -9.32 15.86
N PHE A 323 -13.58 -8.06 16.16
CA PHE A 323 -13.37 -7.48 17.49
C PHE A 323 -14.37 -8.04 18.51
N SER A 324 -15.60 -8.31 18.10
CA SER A 324 -16.64 -8.82 19.01
C SER A 324 -16.41 -10.28 19.37
N ALA A 325 -16.05 -11.13 18.40
CA ALA A 325 -15.78 -12.55 18.64
C ALA A 325 -14.51 -12.76 19.47
N ASP A 326 -13.51 -11.88 19.36
CA ASP A 326 -12.23 -12.03 20.06
C ASP A 326 -12.38 -12.03 21.60
N ALA A 327 -13.45 -11.42 22.12
CA ALA A 327 -13.75 -11.39 23.55
C ALA A 327 -14.28 -12.71 24.13
N TYR A 328 -14.53 -13.74 23.32
CA TYR A 328 -15.15 -15.00 23.73
C TYR A 328 -14.28 -16.22 23.40
N GLU A 329 -14.61 -17.36 24.04
CA GLU A 329 -13.95 -18.64 23.80
C GLU A 329 -14.39 -19.28 22.48
N GLU A 330 -13.42 -19.84 21.73
CA GLU A 330 -13.66 -20.40 20.40
C GLU A 330 -14.68 -21.54 20.42
N ASP A 331 -14.58 -22.45 21.39
CA ASP A 331 -15.49 -23.61 21.52
C ASP A 331 -16.93 -23.18 21.81
N ALA A 332 -17.11 -22.14 22.62
CA ALA A 332 -18.42 -21.60 22.95
C ALA A 332 -19.08 -20.96 21.70
N LEU A 333 -18.31 -20.19 20.93
CA LEU A 333 -18.77 -19.62 19.66
C LEU A 333 -19.15 -20.72 18.66
N ARG A 334 -18.30 -21.74 18.52
CA ARG A 334 -18.52 -22.87 17.62
C ARG A 334 -19.78 -23.66 17.97
N ALA A 335 -20.02 -23.90 19.27
CA ALA A 335 -21.20 -24.61 19.75
C ALA A 335 -22.52 -23.86 19.45
N HIS A 336 -22.48 -22.52 19.39
CA HIS A 336 -23.66 -21.67 19.18
C HIS A 336 -23.74 -21.04 17.78
N GLN A 337 -22.87 -21.46 16.85
CA GLN A 337 -22.71 -20.86 15.52
C GLN A 337 -24.05 -20.67 14.78
N ALA A 338 -24.92 -21.69 14.76
CA ALA A 338 -26.20 -21.61 14.07
C ALA A 338 -27.11 -20.50 14.64
N ILE A 339 -27.15 -20.36 15.96
CA ILE A 339 -27.96 -19.33 16.64
C ILE A 339 -27.35 -17.95 16.39
N LEU A 340 -26.01 -17.82 16.50
CA LEU A 340 -25.30 -16.57 16.23
C LEU A 340 -25.55 -16.06 14.81
N ILE A 341 -25.55 -16.94 13.80
CA ILE A 341 -25.86 -16.59 12.42
C ILE A 341 -27.30 -16.08 12.28
N GLU A 342 -28.28 -16.73 12.92
CA GLU A 342 -29.68 -16.26 12.87
C GLU A 342 -29.88 -14.93 13.59
N ARG A 343 -29.23 -14.73 14.75
CA ARG A 343 -29.26 -13.45 15.47
C ARG A 343 -28.57 -12.34 14.68
N LEU A 344 -27.47 -12.63 14.00
CA LEU A 344 -26.81 -11.68 13.10
C LEU A 344 -27.73 -11.27 11.95
N LYS A 345 -28.48 -12.20 11.33
CA LYS A 345 -29.50 -11.86 10.32
C LYS A 345 -30.57 -10.93 10.88
N ALA A 346 -31.04 -11.20 12.11
CA ALA A 346 -32.03 -10.36 12.78
C ALA A 346 -31.50 -8.93 13.04
N LEU A 347 -30.24 -8.78 13.45
CA LEU A 347 -29.61 -7.45 13.59
C LEU A 347 -29.62 -6.67 12.27
N PHE A 348 -29.43 -7.35 11.14
CA PHE A 348 -29.52 -6.70 9.82
C PHE A 348 -30.93 -6.27 9.43
N GLU A 349 -31.99 -6.67 10.14
CA GLU A 349 -33.33 -6.06 9.97
C GLU A 349 -33.43 -4.71 10.68
N GLU A 350 -32.60 -4.47 11.70
CA GLU A 350 -32.62 -3.24 12.47
C GLU A 350 -31.99 -2.08 11.70
N ALA A 351 -32.71 -0.96 11.61
CA ALA A 351 -32.24 0.22 10.88
C ALA A 351 -30.96 0.81 11.50
N LYS A 352 -30.82 0.75 12.83
CA LYS A 352 -29.65 1.27 13.56
C LYS A 352 -28.38 0.52 13.19
N PHE A 353 -28.41 -0.81 13.28
CA PHE A 353 -27.27 -1.66 12.94
C PHE A 353 -26.93 -1.60 11.46
N ARG A 354 -27.94 -1.66 10.56
CA ARG A 354 -27.71 -1.48 9.12
C ARG A 354 -26.99 -0.17 8.81
N LYS A 355 -27.41 0.94 9.42
CA LYS A 355 -26.76 2.23 9.24
C LYS A 355 -25.30 2.22 9.70
N ALA A 356 -24.99 1.54 10.80
CA ALA A 356 -23.62 1.44 11.32
C ALA A 356 -22.70 0.56 10.44
N VAL A 357 -23.25 -0.46 9.79
CA VAL A 357 -22.52 -1.33 8.86
C VAL A 357 -22.39 -0.72 7.46
N ASP A 358 -23.42 -0.03 6.97
CA ASP A 358 -23.41 0.60 5.65
C ASP A 358 -22.64 1.94 5.62
N ALA A 359 -22.41 2.56 6.79
CA ALA A 359 -21.57 3.74 6.91
C ALA A 359 -20.08 3.42 6.67
N GLY A 360 -19.34 4.41 6.15
CA GLY A 360 -17.90 4.30 5.95
C GLY A 360 -17.15 4.00 7.26
N THR A 361 -16.04 3.26 7.17
CA THR A 361 -15.32 2.77 8.37
C THR A 361 -14.57 3.87 9.13
N ASN A 362 -14.47 5.08 8.57
CA ASN A 362 -13.73 6.18 9.17
C ASN A 362 -14.53 7.00 10.20
N THR A 363 -15.77 6.61 10.52
CA THR A 363 -16.59 7.28 11.54
C THR A 363 -16.53 6.51 12.87
N PRO A 364 -15.87 7.04 13.92
CA PRO A 364 -15.65 6.30 15.17
C PRO A 364 -16.92 5.86 15.89
N SER A 365 -18.00 6.65 15.83
CA SER A 365 -19.28 6.27 16.45
C SER A 365 -19.87 5.01 15.80
N PHE A 366 -19.92 4.95 14.46
CA PHE A 366 -20.40 3.75 13.76
C PHE A 366 -19.47 2.55 13.92
N PHE A 367 -18.17 2.78 13.99
CA PHE A 367 -17.19 1.72 14.28
C PHE A 367 -17.45 1.08 15.66
N ARG A 368 -17.64 1.90 16.71
CA ARG A 368 -17.95 1.37 18.04
C ARG A 368 -19.32 0.71 18.10
N GLU A 369 -20.32 1.34 17.51
CA GLU A 369 -21.71 0.88 17.53
C GLU A 369 -21.86 -0.53 16.92
N ARG A 370 -21.24 -0.80 15.78
CA ARG A 370 -21.36 -2.13 15.14
C ARG A 370 -20.65 -3.22 15.94
N ILE A 371 -19.52 -2.90 16.56
CA ILE A 371 -18.78 -3.85 17.41
C ILE A 371 -19.59 -4.11 18.68
N SER A 372 -20.03 -3.07 19.39
CA SER A 372 -20.81 -3.25 20.62
C SER A 372 -22.09 -4.04 20.37
N THR A 373 -22.80 -3.77 19.26
CA THR A 373 -24.04 -4.49 18.93
C THR A 373 -23.82 -5.99 18.73
N ILE A 374 -22.77 -6.40 17.98
CA ILE A 374 -22.47 -7.82 17.81
C ILE A 374 -21.92 -8.43 19.11
N HIS A 375 -21.11 -7.68 19.86
CA HIS A 375 -20.55 -8.13 21.13
C HIS A 375 -21.67 -8.46 22.12
N ASP A 376 -22.61 -7.54 22.33
CA ASP A 376 -23.75 -7.72 23.22
C ASP A 376 -24.61 -8.93 22.77
N MET A 377 -24.87 -9.05 21.46
CA MET A 377 -25.60 -10.19 20.89
C MET A 377 -24.93 -11.54 21.17
N ILE A 378 -23.60 -11.65 20.98
CA ILE A 378 -22.85 -12.87 21.31
C ILE A 378 -22.98 -13.15 22.81
N GLY A 379 -22.79 -12.13 23.65
CA GLY A 379 -22.88 -12.25 25.10
C GLY A 379 -24.26 -12.69 25.60
N GLU A 380 -25.34 -12.32 24.92
CA GLU A 380 -26.70 -12.79 25.20
C GLU A 380 -26.88 -14.25 24.81
N VAL A 381 -26.50 -14.63 23.58
CA VAL A 381 -26.63 -16.00 23.08
C VAL A 381 -25.87 -17.00 23.95
N LEU A 382 -24.66 -16.66 24.40
CA LEU A 382 -23.86 -17.56 25.25
C LEU A 382 -24.37 -17.66 26.70
N LYS A 383 -25.31 -16.80 27.12
CA LYS A 383 -25.97 -16.87 28.44
C LYS A 383 -27.31 -17.61 28.39
N GLU A 384 -27.93 -17.74 27.22
CA GLU A 384 -29.14 -18.52 27.00
C GLU A 384 -28.78 -20.01 27.19
N LYS A 385 -29.20 -20.60 28.33
CA LYS A 385 -28.95 -22.00 28.70
C LYS A 385 -29.77 -23.01 27.92
#